data_AF-A0A954R6T4-F1
#
_entry.id   AF-A0A954R6T4-F1
#
_cell.length_a   1.000
_cell.length_b   1.000
_cell.length_c   1.000
_cell.angle_alpha   90.00
_cell.angle_beta   90.00
_cell.angle_gamma   90.00
#
_symmetry.space_group_name_H-M   'P 1'
#
loop_
_entity.id
_entity.type
_entity.pdbx_description
1 polymer ?
#
loop_
_entity_poly.entity_id
_entity_poly.type
_entity_poly.pdbx_seq_one_letter_code
_entity_poly.pdbx_strand_id
1 'polypeptide(L)'
;MDMRTRRTLSMTFTLFAVGLTALGVQWTRDRLGDAATLTGWTLLVSTAGLYLLSARKYSVNPRWGRVSAWLQVHTYMGTFASLVFLMHIGWPVRGLFEQCLASCFAIVALSGIALSIMNRRTPLKLAAVGVDRSVEQIPAFRAAVARDAHALALQSAEFGEGATLAEHYQQRLLPFF
;
A
#
# COMPACT_ATOMS: atom_id res chain seq x y z
N MET A 1 14.95 -1.37 -20.04
CA MET A 1 15.19 -0.32 -19.03
C MET A 1 15.36 -0.97 -17.68
N ASP A 2 16.42 -0.61 -16.95
CA ASP A 2 16.68 -1.09 -15.60
C ASP A 2 15.58 -0.61 -14.62
N MET A 3 15.30 -1.39 -13.57
CA MET A 3 14.30 -1.09 -12.55
C MET A 3 14.59 0.25 -11.85
N ARG A 4 15.88 0.59 -11.69
CA ARG A 4 16.32 1.88 -11.14
C ARG A 4 15.91 3.04 -12.06
N THR A 5 16.20 2.93 -13.36
CA THR A 5 15.84 3.95 -14.36
C THR A 5 14.34 4.15 -14.47
N ARG A 6 13.54 3.07 -14.40
CA ARG A 6 12.07 3.18 -14.41
C ARG A 6 11.53 3.90 -13.19
N ARG A 7 12.14 3.68 -12.02
CA ARG A 7 11.72 4.31 -10.77
C ARG A 7 12.09 5.79 -10.75
N THR A 8 13.31 6.14 -11.14
CA THR A 8 13.74 7.55 -11.22
C THR A 8 12.90 8.31 -12.23
N LEU A 9 12.63 7.73 -13.41
CA LEU A 9 11.77 8.34 -14.43
C LEU A 9 10.36 8.64 -13.90
N SER A 10 9.72 7.69 -13.20
CA SER A 10 8.40 7.93 -12.63
C SER A 10 8.42 9.00 -11.54
N MET A 11 9.45 9.02 -10.70
CA MET A 11 9.61 10.07 -9.68
C MET A 11 9.81 11.45 -10.32
N THR A 12 10.70 11.56 -11.31
CA THR A 12 10.92 12.82 -12.04
C THR A 12 9.66 13.28 -12.75
N PHE A 13 8.91 12.36 -13.36
CA PHE A 13 7.64 12.70 -14.02
C PHE A 13 6.61 13.20 -13.02
N THR A 14 6.45 12.54 -11.87
CA THR A 14 5.54 12.99 -10.81
C THR A 14 5.94 14.37 -10.28
N LEU A 15 7.22 14.59 -9.98
CA LEU A 15 7.73 15.89 -9.50
C LEU A 15 7.54 16.98 -10.54
N PHE A 16 7.78 16.67 -11.81
CA PHE A 16 7.55 17.59 -12.93
C PHE A 16 6.07 17.95 -13.06
N ALA A 17 5.17 16.97 -12.98
CA ALA A 17 3.72 17.21 -13.00
C ALA A 17 3.27 18.09 -11.82
N VAL A 18 3.77 17.84 -10.61
CA VAL A 18 3.51 18.70 -9.43
C VAL A 18 4.02 20.12 -9.68
N GLY A 19 5.23 20.27 -10.21
CA GLY A 19 5.82 21.57 -10.55
C GLY A 19 4.98 22.33 -11.58
N LEU A 20 4.50 21.65 -12.63
CA LEU A 20 3.59 22.24 -13.62
C LEU A 20 2.27 22.68 -12.99
N THR A 21 1.67 21.88 -12.12
CA THR A 21 0.45 22.28 -11.41
C THR A 21 0.70 23.49 -10.52
N ALA A 22 1.83 23.55 -9.80
CA ALA A 22 2.20 24.68 -8.96
C ALA A 22 2.41 25.97 -9.77
N LEU A 23 3.09 25.88 -10.92
CA LEU A 23 3.26 27.00 -11.85
C LEU A 23 1.91 27.45 -12.42
N GLY A 24 1.02 26.52 -12.78
CA GLY A 24 -0.34 26.83 -13.23
C GLY A 24 -1.15 27.54 -12.15
N VAL A 25 -1.01 27.14 -10.89
CA VAL A 25 -1.63 27.81 -9.73
C VAL A 25 -1.11 29.24 -9.58
N GLN A 26 0.21 29.45 -9.63
CA GLN A 26 0.81 30.79 -9.55
C GLN A 26 0.34 31.68 -10.69
N TRP A 27 0.43 31.20 -11.93
CA TRP A 27 -0.01 31.92 -13.11
C TRP A 27 -1.50 32.31 -13.07
N THR A 28 -2.34 31.42 -12.53
CA THR A 28 -3.78 31.69 -12.37
C THR A 28 -4.00 32.78 -11.32
N ARG A 29 -3.28 32.74 -10.19
CA ARG A 29 -3.35 33.77 -9.13
C ARG A 29 -2.88 35.13 -9.63
N ASP A 30 -1.79 35.18 -10.39
CA ASP A 30 -1.25 36.43 -10.97
C ASP A 30 -2.22 37.09 -11.94
N ARG A 31 -3.15 36.31 -12.51
CA ARG A 31 -4.20 36.78 -13.43
C ARG A 31 -5.57 36.96 -12.76
N LEU A 32 -5.61 37.04 -11.42
CA LEU A 32 -6.86 37.14 -10.64
C LEU A 32 -7.86 35.99 -10.90
N GLY A 33 -7.38 34.86 -11.42
CA GLY A 33 -8.17 33.67 -11.66
C GLY A 33 -8.35 32.84 -10.38
N ASP A 34 -9.37 31.98 -10.40
CA ASP A 34 -9.62 31.06 -9.29
C ASP A 34 -8.73 29.80 -9.37
N ALA A 35 -7.68 29.78 -8.55
CA ALA A 35 -6.81 28.61 -8.42
C ALA A 35 -7.50 27.39 -7.80
N ALA A 36 -8.61 27.57 -7.06
CA ALA A 36 -9.36 26.46 -6.48
C ALA A 36 -10.03 25.61 -7.57
N THR A 37 -10.57 26.25 -8.61
CA THR A 37 -11.13 25.55 -9.78
C THR A 37 -10.08 24.68 -10.49
N LEU A 38 -8.89 25.21 -10.76
CA LEU A 38 -7.81 24.47 -11.43
C LEU A 38 -7.39 23.23 -10.60
N THR A 39 -7.12 23.44 -9.32
CA THR A 39 -6.68 22.37 -8.41
C THR A 39 -7.79 21.35 -8.13
N GLY A 40 -9.04 21.79 -8.05
CA GLY A 40 -10.22 20.93 -7.89
C GLY A 40 -10.42 20.00 -9.07
N TRP A 41 -10.38 20.50 -10.31
CA TRP A 41 -10.44 19.65 -11.50
C TRP A 41 -9.26 18.69 -11.60
N THR A 42 -8.06 19.16 -11.26
CA THR A 42 -6.85 18.31 -11.24
C THR A 42 -7.02 17.16 -10.25
N LEU A 43 -7.55 17.44 -9.04
CA LEU A 43 -7.85 16.43 -8.04
C LEU A 43 -8.94 15.47 -8.46
N LEU A 44 -10.02 15.98 -9.05
CA LEU A 44 -11.13 15.17 -9.53
C LEU A 44 -10.63 14.15 -10.57
N VAL A 45 -9.91 14.61 -11.59
CA VAL A 45 -9.36 13.75 -12.65
C VAL A 45 -8.36 12.74 -12.08
N SER A 46 -7.47 13.18 -11.19
CA SER A 46 -6.47 12.30 -10.58
C SER A 46 -7.14 11.21 -9.74
N THR A 47 -8.15 11.58 -8.93
CA THR A 47 -8.89 10.65 -8.07
C THR A 47 -9.73 9.67 -8.89
N ALA A 48 -10.38 10.13 -9.96
CA ALA A 48 -11.05 9.25 -10.91
C ALA A 48 -10.05 8.28 -11.58
N GLY A 49 -8.86 8.77 -11.94
CA GLY A 49 -7.78 7.95 -12.48
C GLY A 49 -7.29 6.86 -11.52
N LEU A 50 -7.30 7.11 -10.21
CA LEU A 50 -6.95 6.10 -9.19
C LEU A 50 -7.91 4.91 -9.21
N TYR A 51 -9.19 5.13 -9.52
CA TYR A 51 -10.21 4.08 -9.64
C TYR A 51 -9.94 3.11 -10.81
N LEU A 52 -9.18 3.53 -11.82
CA LEU A 52 -8.83 2.68 -12.96
C LEU A 52 -8.03 1.43 -12.56
N LEU A 53 -7.27 1.47 -11.45
CA LEU A 53 -6.62 0.27 -10.93
C LEU A 53 -7.66 -0.78 -10.51
N SER A 54 -8.73 -0.35 -9.84
CA SER A 54 -9.83 -1.23 -9.44
C SER A 54 -10.53 -1.81 -10.66
N ALA A 55 -10.90 -0.96 -11.63
CA ALA A 55 -11.50 -1.40 -12.90
C ALA A 55 -10.61 -2.41 -13.63
N ARG A 56 -9.29 -2.17 -13.65
CA ARG A 56 -8.32 -3.11 -14.22
C ARG A 56 -8.28 -4.43 -13.47
N LYS A 57 -8.34 -4.43 -12.14
CA LYS A 57 -8.32 -5.67 -11.33
C LYS A 57 -9.54 -6.56 -11.62
N TYR A 58 -10.71 -5.97 -11.85
CA TYR A 58 -11.91 -6.71 -12.24
C TYR A 58 -11.90 -7.17 -13.71
N SER A 59 -11.07 -6.56 -14.55
CA SER A 59 -10.99 -6.90 -15.98
C SER A 59 -10.04 -8.07 -16.24
N VAL A 60 -10.55 -9.13 -16.87
CA VAL A 60 -9.76 -10.32 -17.29
C VAL A 60 -8.98 -10.06 -18.60
N ASN A 61 -9.23 -8.92 -19.27
CA ASN A 61 -8.67 -8.62 -20.60
C ASN A 61 -7.14 -8.40 -20.55
N PRO A 62 -6.32 -9.23 -21.24
CA PRO A 62 -4.87 -9.11 -21.24
C PRO A 62 -4.33 -7.84 -21.91
N ARG A 63 -5.12 -7.19 -22.77
CA ARG A 63 -4.67 -6.06 -23.60
C ARG A 63 -4.32 -4.80 -22.83
N TRP A 64 -4.82 -4.65 -21.61
CA TRP A 64 -4.63 -3.43 -20.81
C TRP A 64 -3.28 -3.42 -20.08
N GLY A 65 -2.45 -4.44 -20.26
CA GLY A 65 -1.11 -4.51 -19.71
C GLY A 65 -1.04 -5.15 -18.32
N ARG A 66 0.18 -5.20 -17.80
CA ARG A 66 0.52 -5.89 -16.54
C ARG A 66 -0.02 -5.13 -15.34
N VAL A 67 -0.61 -5.85 -14.37
CA VAL A 67 -1.09 -5.28 -13.09
C VAL A 67 0.01 -4.50 -12.37
N SER A 68 1.27 -4.95 -12.45
CA SER A 68 2.41 -4.26 -11.84
C SER A 68 2.63 -2.84 -12.39
N ALA A 69 2.37 -2.61 -13.69
CA ALA A 69 2.45 -1.28 -14.28
C ALA A 69 1.31 -0.38 -13.78
N TRP A 70 0.09 -0.90 -13.69
CA TRP A 70 -1.05 -0.18 -13.13
C TRP A 70 -0.86 0.18 -11.65
N LEU A 71 -0.27 -0.72 -10.86
CA LEU A 71 0.05 -0.44 -9.47
C LEU A 71 1.10 0.66 -9.33
N GLN A 72 2.09 0.67 -10.23
CA GLN A 72 3.09 1.73 -10.31
C GLN A 72 2.41 3.08 -10.62
N VAL A 73 1.58 3.14 -11.68
CA VAL A 73 0.82 4.34 -12.04
C VAL A 73 -0.06 4.80 -10.87
N HIS A 74 -0.80 3.91 -10.24
CA HIS A 74 -1.68 4.24 -9.11
C HIS A 74 -0.90 4.81 -7.92
N THR A 75 0.27 4.26 -7.60
CA THR A 75 1.10 4.76 -6.49
C THR A 75 1.61 6.18 -6.75
N TYR A 76 2.10 6.44 -7.96
CA TYR A 76 2.61 7.77 -8.34
C TYR A 76 1.49 8.80 -8.54
N MET A 77 0.37 8.40 -9.15
CA MET A 77 -0.84 9.22 -9.25
C MET A 77 -1.41 9.56 -7.87
N GLY A 78 -1.37 8.61 -6.92
CA GLY A 78 -1.82 8.84 -5.55
C GLY A 78 -0.95 9.86 -4.85
N THR A 79 0.38 9.73 -5.01
CA THR A 79 1.35 10.70 -4.48
C THR A 79 1.14 12.09 -5.10
N PHE A 80 0.93 12.17 -6.42
CA PHE A 80 0.59 13.41 -7.11
C PHE A 80 -0.70 14.03 -6.55
N ALA A 81 -1.79 13.26 -6.48
CA ALA A 81 -3.07 13.72 -5.96
C ALA A 81 -2.95 14.21 -4.50
N SER A 82 -2.19 13.52 -3.64
CA SER A 82 -1.96 13.97 -2.27
C SER A 82 -1.24 15.31 -2.19
N LEU A 83 -0.26 15.57 -3.06
CA LEU A 83 0.44 16.85 -3.10
C LEU A 83 -0.46 17.97 -3.65
N VAL A 84 -1.23 17.71 -4.71
CA VAL A 84 -2.22 18.68 -5.22
C VAL A 84 -3.31 18.95 -4.19
N PHE A 85 -3.71 17.95 -3.39
CA PHE A 85 -4.68 18.12 -2.31
C PHE A 85 -4.18 19.11 -1.25
N LEU A 86 -2.90 19.04 -0.87
CA LEU A 86 -2.31 20.02 0.04
C LEU A 86 -2.27 21.43 -0.55
N MET A 87 -2.19 21.58 -1.88
CA MET A 87 -2.29 22.87 -2.56
C MET A 87 -3.72 23.38 -2.69
N HIS A 88 -4.69 22.47 -2.78
CA HIS A 88 -6.11 22.77 -2.98
C HIS A 88 -6.80 23.16 -1.67
N ILE A 89 -6.46 22.47 -0.59
CA ILE A 89 -7.14 22.65 0.68
C ILE A 89 -6.81 24.05 1.24
N GLY A 90 -7.85 24.86 1.45
CA GLY A 90 -7.72 26.15 2.10
C GLY A 90 -7.38 25.94 3.57
N TRP A 91 -6.18 26.34 4.01
CA TRP A 91 -5.80 26.26 5.43
C TRP A 91 -6.20 27.54 6.18
N PRO A 92 -6.91 27.46 7.32
CA PRO A 92 -7.56 26.27 7.89
C PRO A 92 -8.84 25.88 7.12
N VAL A 93 -9.18 24.59 7.12
CA VAL A 93 -10.38 24.05 6.44
C VAL A 93 -11.65 24.58 7.11
N ARG A 94 -12.50 25.27 6.35
CA ARG A 94 -13.71 25.91 6.89
C ARG A 94 -14.96 25.27 6.32
N GLY A 95 -15.93 25.01 7.18
CA GLY A 95 -17.20 24.41 6.77
C GLY A 95 -17.21 22.89 6.87
N LEU A 96 -18.37 22.35 7.26
CA LEU A 96 -18.55 20.92 7.52
C LEU A 96 -18.32 20.07 6.26
N PHE A 97 -18.78 20.54 5.10
CA PHE A 97 -18.64 19.81 3.84
C PHE A 97 -17.17 19.64 3.44
N GLU A 98 -16.39 20.72 3.47
CA GLU A 98 -14.95 20.69 3.15
C GLU A 98 -14.18 19.80 4.14
N GLN A 99 -14.51 19.88 5.44
CA GLN A 99 -13.90 19.06 6.48
C GLN A 99 -14.20 17.57 6.29
N CYS A 100 -15.43 17.20 5.98
CA CYS A 100 -15.80 15.82 5.67
C CYS A 100 -15.04 15.30 4.46
N LEU A 101 -15.01 16.05 3.36
CA LEU A 101 -14.34 15.64 2.14
C LEU A 101 -12.82 15.52 2.33
N ALA A 102 -12.22 16.50 3.02
CA ALA A 102 -10.81 16.48 3.38
C ALA A 102 -10.45 15.29 4.26
N SER A 103 -11.30 14.96 5.25
CA SER A 103 -11.10 13.81 6.14
C SER A 103 -11.18 12.49 5.38
N CYS A 104 -12.20 12.31 4.52
CA CYS A 104 -12.31 11.13 3.65
C CYS A 104 -11.07 10.97 2.77
N PHE A 105 -10.62 12.04 2.12
CA PHE A 105 -9.43 12.01 1.29
C PHE A 105 -8.18 11.66 2.11
N ALA A 106 -8.01 12.27 3.29
CA ALA A 106 -6.88 12.01 4.17
C ALA A 106 -6.83 10.54 4.62
N ILE A 107 -7.96 9.95 5.03
CA ILE A 107 -8.04 8.54 5.42
C ILE A 107 -7.63 7.63 4.25
N VAL A 108 -8.17 7.88 3.06
CA VAL A 108 -7.84 7.10 1.86
C VAL A 108 -6.37 7.26 1.47
N ALA A 109 -5.83 8.49 1.50
CA ALA A 109 -4.42 8.74 1.18
C ALA A 109 -3.48 8.05 2.18
N LEU A 110 -3.75 8.16 3.48
CA LEU A 110 -2.95 7.55 4.54
C LEU A 110 -3.01 6.01 4.48
N SER A 111 -4.19 5.44 4.26
CA SER A 111 -4.32 3.99 4.07
C SER A 111 -3.57 3.50 2.83
N GLY A 112 -3.57 4.26 1.74
CA GLY A 112 -2.77 3.96 0.54
C GLY A 112 -1.26 3.94 0.81
N ILE A 113 -0.75 4.92 1.57
CA ILE A 113 0.66 4.96 2.00
C ILE A 113 1.00 3.75 2.86
N ALA A 114 0.16 3.43 3.86
CA ALA A 114 0.36 2.28 4.72
C ALA A 114 0.38 0.96 3.92
N LEU A 115 -0.53 0.81 2.95
CA LEU A 115 -0.60 -0.38 2.10
C LEU A 115 0.62 -0.50 1.17
N SER A 116 1.13 0.62 0.65
CA SER A 116 2.36 0.66 -0.15
C SER A 116 3.59 0.19 0.65
N ILE A 117 3.67 0.58 1.93
CA ILE A 117 4.74 0.11 2.84
C ILE A 117 4.58 -1.39 3.11
N MET A 118 3.35 -1.83 3.43
CA MET A 118 3.06 -3.24 3.70
C MET A 118 3.41 -4.13 2.51
N ASN A 119 3.01 -3.74 1.30
CA ASN A 119 3.27 -4.50 0.08
C ASN A 119 4.77 -4.67 -0.23
N ARG A 120 5.64 -3.83 0.32
CA ARG A 120 7.11 -3.97 0.18
C ARG A 120 7.72 -4.89 1.23
N ARG A 121 7.13 -4.94 2.44
CA ARG A 121 7.68 -5.69 3.57
C ARG A 121 7.17 -7.14 3.62
N THR A 122 5.91 -7.38 3.27
CA THR A 122 5.28 -8.70 3.39
C THR A 122 5.92 -9.76 2.48
N PRO A 123 6.24 -9.49 1.20
CA PRO A 123 6.87 -10.50 0.33
C PRO A 123 8.25 -10.93 0.82
N LEU A 124 9.02 -10.03 1.45
CA LEU A 124 10.33 -10.36 2.02
C LEU A 124 10.22 -11.36 3.18
N LYS A 125 9.18 -11.22 4.00
CA LYS A 125 8.91 -12.16 5.09
C LYS A 125 8.45 -13.53 4.58
N LEU A 126 7.64 -13.55 3.52
CA LEU A 126 7.20 -14.80 2.89
C LEU A 126 8.34 -15.52 2.17
N ALA A 127 9.19 -14.79 1.46
CA ALA A 127 10.36 -15.35 0.79
C ALA A 127 11.35 -16.01 1.76
N ALA A 128 11.47 -15.47 2.99
CA ALA A 128 12.31 -16.06 4.04
C ALA A 128 11.82 -17.43 4.55
N VAL A 129 10.52 -17.74 4.39
CA VAL A 129 9.95 -19.04 4.79
C VAL A 129 10.30 -20.14 3.77
N GLY A 130 10.79 -19.80 2.57
CA GLY A 130 11.31 -20.75 1.57
C GLY A 130 10.27 -21.70 0.97
N VAL A 131 9.01 -21.60 1.38
CA VAL A 131 7.93 -22.50 0.97
C VAL A 131 6.79 -21.66 0.39
N ASP A 132 6.67 -21.66 -0.94
CA ASP A 132 5.50 -21.13 -1.61
C ASP A 132 4.30 -22.07 -1.36
N ARG A 133 3.38 -21.60 -0.52
CA ARG A 133 2.10 -22.27 -0.25
C ARG A 133 0.96 -21.37 -0.66
N SER A 134 -0.05 -21.96 -1.29
CA SER A 134 -1.29 -21.24 -1.56
C SER A 134 -2.04 -20.97 -0.25
N VAL A 135 -2.91 -19.95 -0.24
CA VAL A 135 -3.63 -19.54 0.99
C VAL A 135 -4.46 -20.69 1.55
N GLU A 136 -5.00 -21.54 0.67
CA GLU A 136 -5.81 -22.70 1.00
C GLU A 136 -5.01 -23.80 1.71
N GLN A 137 -3.69 -23.86 1.50
CA GLN A 137 -2.80 -24.84 2.12
C GLN A 137 -2.32 -24.41 3.51
N ILE A 138 -2.44 -23.13 3.86
CA ILE A 138 -1.95 -22.58 5.13
C ILE A 138 -2.58 -23.28 6.35
N PRO A 139 -3.91 -23.52 6.42
CA PRO A 139 -4.51 -24.19 7.57
C PRO A 139 -3.97 -25.62 7.76
N ALA A 140 -3.88 -26.39 6.69
CA ALA A 140 -3.38 -27.76 6.72
C ALA A 140 -1.90 -27.80 7.14
N PHE A 141 -1.09 -26.86 6.62
CA PHE A 141 0.31 -26.74 6.98
C PHE A 141 0.49 -26.33 8.45
N ARG A 142 -0.29 -25.35 8.94
CA ARG A 142 -0.26 -24.95 10.36
C ARG A 142 -0.61 -26.12 11.28
N ALA A 143 -1.60 -26.94 10.92
CA ALA A 143 -1.95 -28.14 11.67
C ALA A 143 -0.84 -29.19 11.64
N ALA A 144 -0.12 -29.34 10.52
CA ALA A 144 1.03 -30.24 10.43
C ALA A 144 2.17 -29.78 11.35
N VAL A 145 2.55 -28.50 11.26
CA VAL A 145 3.61 -27.90 12.11
C VAL A 145 3.24 -28.00 13.60
N ALA A 146 1.98 -27.81 13.97
CA ALA A 146 1.52 -27.96 15.35
C ALA A 146 1.69 -29.40 15.86
N ARG A 147 1.34 -30.41 15.04
CA ARG A 147 1.55 -31.82 15.38
C ARG A 147 3.03 -32.17 15.53
N ASP A 148 3.86 -31.71 14.60
CA ASP A 148 5.30 -31.98 14.63
C ASP A 148 5.95 -31.32 15.86
N ALA A 149 5.56 -30.09 16.19
CA ALA A 149 6.03 -29.39 17.38
C ALA A 149 5.59 -30.10 18.68
N HIS A 150 4.35 -30.60 18.74
CA HIS A 150 3.86 -31.34 19.90
C HIS A 150 4.62 -32.66 20.10
N ALA A 151 4.83 -33.42 19.01
CA ALA A 151 5.57 -34.67 19.05
C ALA A 151 7.04 -34.45 19.48
N LEU A 152 7.68 -33.40 18.95
CA LEU A 152 9.05 -33.05 19.32
C LEU A 152 9.17 -32.65 20.80
N ALA A 153 8.19 -31.91 21.33
CA ALA A 153 8.16 -31.52 22.74
C ALA A 153 7.97 -32.72 23.69
N LEU A 154 7.14 -33.70 23.29
CA LEU A 154 6.98 -34.97 24.02
C LEU A 154 8.29 -35.77 24.03
N GLN A 155 8.92 -35.94 22.86
CA GLN A 155 10.19 -36.67 22.76
C GLN A 155 11.30 -35.97 23.56
N SER A 156 11.38 -34.64 23.53
CA SER A 156 12.41 -33.92 24.30
C SER A 156 12.24 -34.10 25.82
N ALA A 157 11.01 -34.25 26.31
CA ALA A 157 10.75 -34.48 27.73
C ALA A 157 11.29 -35.83 28.24
N GLU A 158 11.46 -36.83 27.37
CA GLU A 158 11.97 -38.16 27.75
C GLU A 158 13.49 -38.18 28.04
N PHE A 159 14.27 -37.24 27.48
CA PHE A 159 15.74 -37.24 27.57
C PHE A 159 16.33 -36.43 28.75
N GLY A 160 15.51 -35.97 29.70
CA GLY A 160 15.96 -35.23 30.90
C GLY A 160 16.45 -33.79 30.63
N GLU A 161 17.31 -33.59 29.62
CA GLU A 161 17.79 -32.26 29.18
C GLU A 161 16.78 -31.48 28.33
N GLY A 162 15.75 -32.14 27.77
CA GLY A 162 14.74 -31.50 26.93
C GLY A 162 13.56 -30.89 27.68
N ALA A 163 13.65 -30.74 29.01
CA ALA A 163 12.67 -30.02 29.82
C ALA A 163 12.48 -28.56 29.34
N THR A 164 13.55 -27.92 28.86
CA THR A 164 13.52 -26.54 28.35
C THR A 164 12.71 -26.41 27.05
N LEU A 165 12.78 -27.39 26.16
CA LEU A 165 12.00 -27.44 24.91
C LEU A 165 10.53 -27.71 25.19
N ALA A 166 10.22 -28.63 26.10
CA ALA A 166 8.86 -28.93 26.52
C ALA A 166 8.21 -27.72 27.23
N GLU A 167 8.95 -27.04 28.10
CA GLU A 167 8.49 -25.82 28.77
C GLU A 167 8.27 -24.68 27.77
N HIS A 168 9.19 -24.45 26.84
CA HIS A 168 9.03 -23.44 25.79
C HIS A 168 7.81 -23.72 24.91
N TYR A 169 7.57 -24.99 24.55
CA TYR A 169 6.37 -25.39 23.82
C TYR A 169 5.10 -25.02 24.59
N GLN A 170 5.00 -25.39 25.86
CA GLN A 170 3.82 -25.10 26.69
C GLN A 170 3.59 -23.59 26.87
N GLN A 171 4.65 -22.82 27.12
CA GLN A 171 4.52 -21.39 27.42
C GLN A 171 4.32 -20.50 26.19
N ARG A 172 4.87 -20.89 25.02
CA ARG A 172 4.95 -19.99 23.85
C ARG A 172 4.31 -20.54 22.58
N LEU A 173 4.40 -21.85 22.33
CA LEU A 173 3.90 -22.44 21.08
C LEU A 173 2.47 -22.94 21.19
N LEU A 174 2.10 -23.55 22.32
CA LEU A 174 0.74 -24.04 22.56
C LEU A 174 -0.32 -22.93 22.46
N PRO A 175 -0.11 -21.71 23.02
CA PRO A 175 -1.09 -20.62 22.86
C PRO A 175 -1.09 -19.98 21.46
N PHE A 176 -0.05 -20.20 20.65
CA PHE A 176 0.08 -19.63 19.31
C PHE A 176 -0.70 -20.43 18.27
N PHE A 177 -0.72 -21.77 18.40
CA PHE A 177 -1.41 -22.68 17.49
C PHE A 177 -2.91 -22.72 17.73
#